data_AF-A0A2V9TPX2-F1
#
_entry.id   AF-A0A2V9TPX2-F1
#
_cell.length_a   1.000
_cell.length_b   1.000
_cell.length_c   1.000
_cell.angle_alpha   90.00
_cell.angle_beta   90.00
_cell.angle_gamma   90.00
#
_symmetry.space_group_name_H-M   'P 1'
#
loop_
_entity.id
_entity.type
_entity.pdbx_description
1 polymer ?
#
loop_
_entity_poly.entity_id
_entity_poly.type
_entity_poly.pdbx_seq_one_letter_code
_entity_poly.pdbx_strand_id
1 'polypeptide(L)'
;MAYGVQFRGRLQPNQTQRWFTYNWPSNYDVAWMVVPTDAQPGGAHVTCDVALERTANNTFTYWLTVQNLTSDSFDFEARYNFLN
;
A
#
# COMPACT_ATOMS: atom_id res chain seq x y z
N MET A 1 -1.01 14.96 -11.38
CA MET A 1 -0.58 14.24 -10.16
C MET A 1 0.02 12.93 -10.59
N ALA A 2 1.28 12.66 -10.22
CA ALA A 2 1.96 11.40 -10.52
C ALA A 2 2.19 10.68 -9.19
N TYR A 3 1.68 9.46 -9.07
CA TYR A 3 1.88 8.64 -7.88
C TYR A 3 3.24 7.93 -7.97
N GLY A 4 4.04 7.98 -6.92
CA GLY A 4 5.24 7.15 -6.79
C GLY A 4 4.87 5.72 -6.44
N VAL A 5 5.69 4.74 -6.84
CA VAL A 5 5.53 3.33 -6.42
C VAL A 5 6.53 3.04 -5.30
N GLN A 6 6.05 2.61 -4.14
CA GLN A 6 6.92 2.21 -3.03
C GLN A 6 7.13 0.70 -2.98
N PHE A 7 6.07 -0.08 -3.16
CA PHE A 7 6.12 -1.54 -3.09
C PHE A 7 5.56 -2.17 -4.36
N ARG A 8 6.17 -3.29 -4.74
CA ARG A 8 5.64 -4.26 -5.69
C ARG A 8 5.61 -5.61 -4.99
N GLY A 9 4.53 -6.34 -5.17
CA GLY A 9 4.39 -7.64 -4.53
C GLY A 9 3.39 -8.52 -5.26
N ARG A 10 3.42 -9.80 -4.90
CA ARG A 10 2.44 -10.80 -5.33
C ARG A 10 1.78 -11.38 -4.10
N LEU A 11 0.46 -11.43 -4.10
CA LEU A 11 -0.30 -12.09 -3.06
C LEU A 11 -0.89 -13.39 -3.57
N GLN A 12 -0.73 -14.46 -2.79
CA GLN A 12 -1.45 -15.72 -2.99
C GLN A 12 -2.94 -15.54 -2.69
N PRO A 13 -3.82 -16.47 -3.11
CA PRO A 13 -5.24 -16.41 -2.83
C PRO A 13 -5.53 -16.20 -1.34
N ASN A 14 -6.43 -15.28 -1.00
CA ASN A 14 -6.82 -14.94 0.37
C ASN A 14 -5.66 -14.51 1.30
N GLN A 15 -4.48 -14.25 0.76
CA GLN A 15 -3.31 -13.91 1.55
C GLN A 15 -3.37 -12.46 2.01
N THR A 16 -3.06 -12.26 3.29
CA THR A 16 -2.77 -10.95 3.87
C THR A 16 -1.29 -10.85 4.17
N GLN A 17 -0.67 -9.75 3.75
CA GLN A 17 0.69 -9.41 4.14
C GLN A 17 0.74 -7.97 4.64
N ARG A 18 1.80 -7.66 5.39
CA ARG A 18 2.04 -6.33 5.92
C ARG A 18 3.43 -5.86 5.51
N TRP A 19 3.48 -4.66 4.96
CA TRP A 19 4.70 -3.97 4.54
C TRP A 19 4.86 -2.69 5.34
N PHE A 20 6.09 -2.19 5.40
CA PHE A 20 6.36 -0.92 6.04
C PHE A 20 7.47 -0.15 5.36
N THR A 21 7.37 1.17 5.45
CA THR A 21 8.41 2.11 5.03
C THR A 21 8.50 3.21 6.08
N TYR A 22 9.71 3.68 6.36
CA TYR A 22 10.02 4.59 7.46
C TYR A 22 10.78 5.81 6.95
N ASN A 23 11.06 6.77 7.84
CA ASN A 23 11.75 8.03 7.54
C ASN A 23 11.00 8.96 6.57
N TRP A 24 9.66 8.91 6.58
CA TRP A 24 8.85 9.89 5.84
C TRP A 24 8.81 11.22 6.58
N PRO A 25 9.00 12.37 5.92
CA PRO A 25 8.96 13.66 6.58
C PRO A 25 7.56 13.92 7.16
N SER A 26 7.46 14.33 8.43
CA SER A 26 6.16 14.56 9.08
C SER A 26 5.45 15.85 8.67
N ASN A 27 6.12 16.69 7.87
CA ASN A 27 5.54 17.91 7.33
C ASN A 27 4.67 17.69 6.08
N TYR A 28 4.53 16.44 5.62
CA TYR A 28 3.64 16.09 4.53
C TYR A 28 2.70 14.96 4.94
N ASP A 29 1.43 15.08 4.55
CA ASP A 29 0.50 13.97 4.58
C ASP A 29 0.68 13.11 3.32
N VAL A 30 0.81 11.80 3.49
CA VAL A 30 1.00 10.86 2.37
C VAL A 30 -0.25 10.01 2.21
N ALA A 31 -0.91 10.16 1.07
CA ALA A 31 -2.00 9.27 0.66
C ALA A 31 -1.43 8.02 0.01
N TRP A 32 -2.01 6.87 0.35
CA TRP A 32 -1.63 5.58 -0.19
C TRP A 32 -2.77 4.98 -1.02
N MET A 33 -2.40 4.30 -2.10
CA MET A 33 -3.32 3.55 -2.94
C MET A 33 -2.66 2.24 -3.34
N VAL A 34 -3.38 1.14 -3.16
CA VAL A 34 -2.95 -0.17 -3.65
C VAL A 34 -3.73 -0.50 -4.91
N VAL A 35 -3.00 -0.84 -5.97
CA VAL A 35 -3.59 -1.17 -7.28
C VAL A 35 -3.08 -2.53 -7.74
N PRO A 36 -3.98 -3.46 -8.13
CA PRO A 36 -3.58 -4.64 -8.89
C PRO A 36 -2.96 -4.21 -10.22
N THR A 37 -1.87 -4.87 -10.63
CA THR A 37 -1.22 -4.63 -11.93
C THR A 37 -1.67 -5.63 -12.99
N ASP A 38 -2.24 -6.76 -12.57
CA ASP A 38 -2.78 -7.77 -13.47
C ASP A 38 -4.24 -7.45 -13.84
N ALA A 39 -4.55 -7.56 -15.13
CA ALA A 39 -5.92 -7.43 -15.61
C ALA A 39 -6.72 -8.70 -15.31
N GLN A 40 -7.30 -8.79 -14.12
CA GLN A 40 -8.33 -9.78 -13.82
C GLN A 40 -9.72 -9.12 -13.90
N PRO A 41 -10.67 -9.67 -14.69
CA PRO A 41 -12.06 -9.23 -14.65
C PRO A 41 -12.74 -9.73 -13.37
N GLY A 42 -13.44 -8.87 -12.63
CA GLY A 42 -14.10 -9.27 -11.39
C GLY A 42 -14.45 -8.12 -10.44
N GLY A 43 -14.88 -8.48 -9.23
CA GLY A 43 -15.26 -7.55 -8.15
C GLY A 43 -14.06 -6.93 -7.42
N ALA A 44 -14.19 -6.61 -6.12
CA ALA A 44 -13.08 -6.07 -5.35
C ALA A 44 -11.96 -7.13 -5.17
N HIS A 45 -10.77 -6.85 -5.70
CA HIS A 45 -9.65 -7.81 -5.65
C HIS A 45 -8.74 -7.60 -4.44
N VAL A 46 -8.69 -6.38 -3.93
CA VAL A 46 -7.75 -5.97 -2.88
C VAL A 46 -8.43 -5.08 -1.85
N THR A 47 -8.07 -5.26 -0.59
CA THR A 47 -8.27 -4.25 0.45
C THR A 47 -6.92 -3.86 1.05
N CYS A 48 -6.81 -2.61 1.50
CA CYS A 48 -5.62 -2.10 2.15
C CYS A 48 -5.97 -1.23 3.35
N ASP A 49 -5.39 -1.58 4.50
CA ASP A 49 -5.40 -0.76 5.71
C ASP A 49 -4.04 -0.09 5.89
N VAL A 50 -4.07 1.22 6.14
CA VAL A 50 -2.88 2.04 6.36
C VAL A 50 -2.84 2.46 7.82
N ALA A 51 -1.78 2.09 8.53
CA ALA A 51 -1.51 2.58 9.88
C ALA A 51 -0.27 3.47 9.89
N LEU A 52 -0.33 4.53 10.69
CA LEU A 52 0.73 5.52 10.84
C LEU A 52 1.35 5.41 12.23
N GLU A 53 2.66 5.47 12.30
CA GLU A 53 3.41 5.59 13.55
C GLU A 53 4.34 6.81 13.48
N ARG A 54 4.23 7.72 14.45
CA ARG A 54 5.14 8.87 14.58
C ARG A 54 6.35 8.47 15.41
N THR A 55 7.54 8.72 14.87
CA THR A 55 8.80 8.48 15.59
C THR A 55 9.35 9.78 16.18
N ALA A 56 10.25 9.66 17.16
CA ALA A 56 10.82 10.79 17.90
C ALA A 56 11.55 11.82 17.01
N ASN A 57 12.05 11.41 15.85
CA ASN A 57 12.81 12.26 14.93
C ASN A 57 11.93 13.06 13.97
N ASN A 58 10.65 13.25 14.31
CA ASN A 58 9.70 13.99 13.48
C ASN A 58 9.51 13.36 12.07
N THR A 59 9.58 12.03 12.01
CA THR A 59 9.29 11.24 10.81
C THR A 59 8.17 10.24 11.08
N PHE A 60 7.51 9.80 10.01
CA PHE A 60 6.49 8.77 10.05
C PHE A 60 7.00 7.45 9.51
N THR A 61 6.51 6.37 10.13
CA THR A 61 6.50 5.02 9.56
C THR A 61 5.09 4.70 9.10
N TYR A 62 4.97 4.30 7.85
CA TYR A 62 3.72 3.82 7.27
C TYR A 62 3.74 2.31 7.25
N TRP A 63 2.66 1.72 7.73
CA TRP A 63 2.40 0.30 7.70
C TRP A 63 1.21 0.05 6.80
N LEU A 64 1.41 -0.73 5.74
CA LEU A 64 0.34 -1.12 4.82
C LEU A 64 0.04 -2.59 5.05
N THR A 65 -1.20 -2.90 5.40
CA THR A 65 -1.71 -4.27 5.42
C THR A 65 -2.54 -4.44 4.15
N VAL A 66 -2.11 -5.32 3.25
CA VAL A 66 -2.80 -5.60 1.98
C VAL A 66 -3.28 -7.02 2.00
N GLN A 67 -4.54 -7.19 1.63
CA GLN A 67 -5.19 -8.49 1.55
C GLN A 67 -5.73 -8.73 0.15
N ASN A 68 -5.41 -9.91 -0.38
CA ASN A 68 -6.05 -10.46 -1.56
C ASN A 68 -7.41 -11.03 -1.16
N LEU A 69 -8.48 -10.57 -1.80
CA LEU A 69 -9.86 -11.01 -1.55
C LEU A 69 -10.35 -12.06 -2.56
N THR A 70 -9.48 -12.46 -3.50
CA THR A 70 -9.78 -13.38 -4.60
C THR A 70 -9.26 -14.78 -4.31
N SER A 71 -9.77 -15.74 -5.10
CA SER A 71 -9.29 -17.12 -5.14
C SER A 71 -8.05 -17.33 -5.99
N ASP A 72 -7.55 -16.28 -6.65
CA ASP A 72 -6.39 -16.33 -7.54
C ASP A 72 -5.24 -15.49 -6.98
N SER A 73 -4.01 -15.76 -7.41
CA SER A 73 -2.91 -14.87 -7.09
C SER A 73 -2.92 -13.64 -8.00
N PHE A 74 -2.54 -12.47 -7.50
CA PHE A 74 -2.32 -11.28 -8.32
C PHE A 74 -1.09 -10.48 -7.89
N ASP A 75 -0.50 -9.77 -8.86
CA ASP A 75 0.53 -8.79 -8.65
C ASP A 75 -0.05 -7.40 -8.38
N PHE A 76 0.60 -6.62 -7.52
CA PHE A 76 0.13 -5.31 -7.11
C PHE A 76 1.26 -4.30 -6.92
N GLU A 77 0.88 -3.03 -6.98
CA GLU A 77 1.70 -1.88 -6.59
C GLU A 77 1.05 -1.12 -5.43
N ALA A 78 1.84 -0.83 -4.40
CA ALA A 78 1.49 0.17 -3.40
C ALA A 78 2.09 1.51 -3.81
N ARG A 79 1.22 2.46 -4.12
CA ARG A 79 1.55 3.78 -4.63
C ARG A 79 1.29 4.85 -3.58
N TYR A 80 2.07 5.92 -3.62
CA TYR A 80 1.96 7.04 -2.69
C TYR A 80 1.90 8.38 -3.43
N ASN A 81 1.26 9.36 -2.80
CA ASN A 81 1.29 10.75 -3.23
C ASN A 81 1.27 11.69 -2.01
N PHE A 82 2.00 12.79 -2.11
CA PHE A 82 1.95 13.86 -1.11
C PHE A 82 0.66 14.67 -1.30
N LEU A 83 -0.04 14.93 -0.20
CA LEU A 83 -1.16 15.85 -0.15
C LEU A 83 -0.61 17.25 0.15
N ASN A 84 -1.00 18.23 -0.67
CA ASN A 84 -0.64 19.65 -0.51
C ASN A 84 -1.72 20.38 0.29
#